data_AF-A0A0V1J284-F1
#
_entry.id   AF-A0A0V1J284-F1
#
_cell.length_a   1.000
_cell.length_b   1.000
_cell.length_c   1.000
_cell.angle_alpha   90.00
_cell.angle_beta   90.00
_cell.angle_gamma   90.00
#
_symmetry.space_group_name_H-M   'P 1'
#
loop_
_entity.id
_entity.type
_entity.pdbx_description
1 polymer ?
#
loop_
_entity_poly.entity_id
_entity_poly.type
_entity_poly.pdbx_seq_one_letter_code
_entity_poly.pdbx_strand_id
1 'polypeptide(L)'
;LTHLFCRREDKLGILLSILGDRSLVEENSLTLIFCATKHYVEFLHTVLEYFHFKCACLYSSMDSEARRVNVEKFHRKLINILIVTDLAARGVDIPLLDNVINFHFPAKPKLFVHRVGRAARAGRRGHAISFISTDEYAYLLDLYLFLGRSLQYPTSAACADAGDLIGTVPQRRVDDENRTIALLNSTNLDLESLHKVAENSYKHYTRSRPTSSAESVRRAKAETRLNNLPNHPALAVGFGCEKLEREKDILLANIKCFRPQTTVFELNAKSSDEQWRVMKAKRRVHQKKIDQNKAATVAELKALSNEEDPLQQQQHVDAHVNDPVDLTVVNYEILYYIILCCVMLC
;
A
#
# COMPACT_ATOMS: atom_id res chain seq x y z
N LEU A 1 2.49 8.03 -9.20
CA LEU A 1 2.12 6.61 -8.96
C LEU A 1 2.37 6.34 -7.48
N THR A 2 1.40 5.72 -6.81
CA THR A 2 1.48 5.40 -5.39
C THR A 2 1.41 3.89 -5.25
N HIS A 3 2.45 3.25 -4.71
CA HIS A 3 2.48 1.81 -4.49
C HIS A 3 2.35 1.48 -3.01
N LEU A 4 1.32 0.73 -2.66
CA LEU A 4 1.04 0.33 -1.28
C LEU A 4 1.35 -1.15 -1.10
N PHE A 5 2.41 -1.43 -0.35
CA PHE A 5 2.78 -2.79 0.02
C PHE A 5 1.87 -3.28 1.15
N CYS A 6 1.20 -4.40 0.93
CA CYS A 6 0.24 -4.96 1.88
C CYS A 6 0.08 -6.46 1.73
N ARG A 7 -0.45 -7.10 2.79
CA ARG A 7 -0.88 -8.50 2.69
C ARG A 7 -2.16 -8.58 1.85
N ARG A 8 -2.43 -9.77 1.32
CA ARG A 8 -3.57 -9.97 0.41
C ARG A 8 -4.91 -9.78 1.14
N GLU A 9 -4.99 -10.29 2.36
CA GLU A 9 -6.16 -10.14 3.25
C GLU A 9 -6.47 -8.67 3.58
N ASP A 10 -5.44 -7.82 3.65
CA ASP A 10 -5.57 -6.41 4.04
C ASP A 10 -6.02 -5.51 2.88
N LYS A 11 -5.96 -5.98 1.64
CA LYS A 11 -6.29 -5.18 0.45
C LYS A 11 -7.70 -4.60 0.51
N LEU A 12 -8.66 -5.37 1.02
CA LEU A 12 -10.04 -4.93 1.14
C LEU A 12 -10.19 -3.83 2.19
N GLY A 13 -9.59 -4.00 3.38
CA GLY A 13 -9.58 -2.96 4.41
C GLY A 13 -8.89 -1.68 3.94
N ILE A 14 -7.76 -1.81 3.22
CA ILE A 14 -7.07 -0.66 2.62
C ILE A 14 -7.96 0.05 1.59
N LEU A 15 -8.66 -0.69 0.72
CA LEU A 15 -9.57 -0.12 -0.26
C LEU A 15 -10.66 0.72 0.41
N LEU A 16 -11.33 0.15 1.42
CA LEU A 16 -12.38 0.85 2.16
C LEU A 16 -11.84 2.10 2.85
N SER A 17 -10.67 1.99 3.47
CA SER A 17 -10.04 3.12 4.14
C SER A 17 -9.71 4.26 3.18
N ILE A 18 -9.25 3.96 1.97
CA ILE A 18 -8.94 4.96 0.93
C ILE A 18 -10.22 5.58 0.37
N LEU A 19 -11.25 4.78 0.09
CA LEU A 19 -12.52 5.28 -0.45
C LEU A 19 -13.33 6.10 0.57
N GLY A 20 -13.21 5.77 1.86
CA GLY A 20 -13.82 6.53 2.95
C GLY A 20 -13.10 7.85 3.26
N ASP A 21 -11.86 8.01 2.80
CA ASP A 21 -11.03 9.17 3.07
C ASP A 21 -11.24 10.28 2.02
N ARG A 22 -11.92 11.36 2.44
CA ARG A 22 -12.20 12.51 1.57
C ARG A 22 -10.95 13.30 1.16
N SER A 23 -9.85 13.16 1.90
CA SER A 23 -8.56 13.77 1.53
C SER A 23 -7.93 13.07 0.33
N LEU A 24 -8.18 11.76 0.17
CA LEU A 24 -7.59 10.94 -0.88
C LEU A 24 -8.50 10.78 -2.10
N VAL A 25 -9.81 10.67 -1.86
CA VAL A 25 -10.82 10.51 -2.91
C VAL A 25 -11.92 11.53 -2.67
N GLU A 26 -11.92 12.58 -3.49
CA GLU A 26 -12.98 13.59 -3.47
C GLU A 26 -14.35 12.94 -3.76
N GLU A 27 -15.41 13.43 -3.13
CA GLU A 27 -16.76 12.83 -3.22
C GLU A 27 -17.28 12.70 -4.65
N ASN A 28 -16.89 13.62 -5.54
CA ASN A 28 -17.33 13.67 -6.93
C ASN A 28 -16.27 13.20 -7.94
N SER A 29 -15.19 12.59 -7.45
CA SER A 29 -14.12 12.06 -8.29
C SER A 29 -14.53 10.73 -8.93
N LEU A 30 -14.16 10.55 -10.20
CA LEU A 30 -14.38 9.29 -10.90
C LEU A 30 -13.23 8.33 -10.64
N THR A 31 -13.55 7.17 -10.06
CA THR A 31 -12.59 6.15 -9.65
C THR A 31 -12.82 4.85 -10.41
N LEU A 32 -11.75 4.32 -11.02
CA LEU A 32 -11.77 3.01 -11.68
C LEU A 32 -10.93 2.00 -10.90
N ILE A 33 -11.54 0.88 -10.53
CA ILE A 33 -10.90 -0.19 -9.76
C ILE A 33 -10.67 -1.40 -10.67
N PHE A 34 -9.41 -1.79 -10.86
CA PHE A 34 -9.05 -2.95 -11.67
C PHE A 34 -8.87 -4.22 -10.83
N CYS A 35 -9.55 -5.28 -11.26
CA CYS A 35 -9.49 -6.60 -10.65
C CYS A 35 -9.11 -7.68 -11.67
N ALA A 36 -8.47 -8.75 -11.18
CA ALA A 36 -8.00 -9.84 -12.04
C ALA A 36 -9.13 -10.75 -12.55
N THR A 37 -10.13 -11.04 -11.72
CA THR A 37 -11.20 -12.00 -12.05
C THR A 37 -12.58 -11.38 -11.92
N LYS A 38 -13.56 -11.89 -12.70
CA LYS A 38 -14.96 -11.44 -12.64
C LYS A 38 -15.60 -11.70 -11.27
N HIS A 39 -15.26 -12.80 -10.63
CA HIS A 39 -15.82 -13.17 -9.31
C HIS A 39 -15.35 -12.21 -8.22
N TYR A 40 -14.11 -11.69 -8.34
CA TYR A 40 -13.63 -10.64 -7.45
C TYR A 40 -14.32 -9.30 -7.71
N VAL A 41 -14.65 -8.99 -8.97
CA VAL A 41 -15.43 -7.80 -9.32
C VAL A 41 -16.82 -7.85 -8.68
N GLU A 42 -17.51 -9.00 -8.78
CA GLU A 42 -18.82 -9.21 -8.16
C GLU A 42 -18.75 -9.12 -6.63
N PHE A 43 -17.78 -9.81 -6.02
CA PHE A 43 -17.56 -9.74 -4.57
C PHE A 43 -17.31 -8.31 -4.09
N LEU A 44 -16.40 -7.58 -4.73
CA LEU A 44 -16.11 -6.19 -4.35
C LEU A 44 -17.32 -5.27 -4.56
N HIS A 45 -18.11 -5.49 -5.61
CA HIS A 45 -19.33 -4.73 -5.84
C HIS A 45 -20.30 -4.89 -4.66
N THR A 46 -20.59 -6.13 -4.25
CA THR A 46 -21.51 -6.39 -3.13
C THR A 46 -20.97 -5.82 -1.81
N VAL A 47 -19.66 -5.91 -1.57
CA VAL A 47 -19.06 -5.30 -0.37
C VAL A 47 -19.21 -3.78 -0.40
N LEU A 48 -18.83 -3.11 -1.49
CA LEU A 48 -18.92 -1.65 -1.59
C LEU A 48 -20.37 -1.14 -1.51
N GLU A 49 -21.32 -1.89 -2.07
CA GLU A 49 -22.74 -1.60 -1.98
C GLU A 49 -23.25 -1.67 -0.52
N TYR A 50 -22.75 -2.63 0.27
CA TYR A 50 -23.06 -2.72 1.70
C TYR A 50 -22.57 -1.49 2.47
N PHE A 51 -21.39 -0.97 2.12
CA PHE A 51 -20.84 0.27 2.68
C PHE A 51 -21.44 1.55 2.04
N HIS A 52 -22.52 1.43 1.27
CA HIS A 52 -23.24 2.53 0.63
C HIS A 52 -22.42 3.36 -0.37
N PHE A 53 -21.40 2.77 -0.98
CA PHE A 53 -20.68 3.40 -2.08
C PHE A 53 -21.48 3.30 -3.39
N LYS A 54 -21.51 4.39 -4.16
CA LYS A 54 -22.13 4.42 -5.50
C LYS A 54 -21.20 3.76 -6.52
N CYS A 55 -21.28 2.43 -6.64
CA CYS A 55 -20.48 1.65 -7.56
C CYS A 55 -21.28 0.91 -8.63
N ALA A 56 -20.61 0.52 -9.72
CA ALA A 56 -21.09 -0.51 -10.63
C ALA A 56 -19.93 -1.43 -11.05
N CYS A 57 -20.28 -2.58 -11.63
CA CYS A 57 -19.33 -3.57 -12.10
C CYS A 57 -19.33 -3.72 -13.64
N LEU A 58 -18.18 -4.13 -14.17
CA LEU A 58 -17.99 -4.44 -15.58
C LEU A 58 -17.06 -5.64 -15.78
N TYR A 59 -17.59 -6.69 -16.40
CA TYR A 59 -16.82 -7.88 -16.75
C TYR A 59 -17.28 -8.46 -18.10
N SER A 60 -16.45 -9.29 -18.72
CA SER A 60 -16.61 -9.70 -20.12
C SER A 60 -17.89 -10.49 -20.41
N SER A 61 -18.34 -11.31 -19.45
CA SER A 61 -19.55 -12.14 -19.59
C SER A 61 -20.85 -11.40 -19.23
N MET A 62 -20.80 -10.09 -18.92
CA MET A 62 -21.99 -9.28 -18.69
C MET A 62 -22.67 -8.97 -20.02
N ASP A 63 -24.01 -8.93 -19.99
CA ASP A 63 -24.83 -8.52 -21.12
C ASP A 63 -24.39 -7.14 -21.67
N SER A 64 -24.44 -7.00 -23.00
CA SER A 64 -23.92 -5.81 -23.66
C SER A 64 -24.73 -4.56 -23.33
N GLU A 65 -26.05 -4.70 -23.16
CA GLU A 65 -26.93 -3.58 -22.80
C GLU A 65 -26.70 -3.18 -21.35
N ALA A 66 -26.60 -4.14 -20.43
CA ALA A 66 -26.25 -3.87 -19.03
C ALA A 66 -24.89 -3.14 -18.90
N ARG A 67 -23.90 -3.56 -19.69
CA ARG A 67 -22.59 -2.89 -19.79
C ARG A 67 -22.71 -1.46 -20.28
N ARG A 68 -23.49 -1.21 -21.35
CA ARG A 68 -23.74 0.13 -21.89
C ARG A 68 -24.39 1.03 -20.83
N VAL A 69 -25.40 0.52 -20.13
CA VAL A 69 -26.12 1.25 -19.07
C VAL A 69 -25.19 1.60 -17.91
N ASN A 70 -24.35 0.67 -17.44
CA ASN A 70 -23.41 0.94 -16.35
C ASN A 70 -22.36 2.00 -16.73
N VAL A 71 -21.83 1.92 -17.94
CA VAL A 71 -20.88 2.91 -18.47
C VAL A 71 -21.56 4.28 -18.64
N GLU A 72 -22.80 4.31 -19.11
CA GLU A 72 -23.58 5.54 -19.25
C GLU A 72 -23.86 6.20 -17.89
N LYS A 73 -24.23 5.41 -16.88
CA LYS A 73 -24.38 5.90 -15.49
C LYS A 73 -23.08 6.49 -14.96
N PHE A 74 -21.95 5.87 -15.26
CA PHE A 74 -20.62 6.36 -14.89
C PHE A 74 -20.28 7.67 -15.61
N HIS A 75 -20.56 7.74 -16.90
CA HIS A 75 -20.33 8.96 -17.70
C HIS A 75 -21.19 10.14 -17.21
N ARG A 76 -22.43 9.87 -16.78
CA ARG A 76 -23.33 10.86 -16.19
C ARG A 76 -23.01 11.20 -14.73
N LYS A 77 -21.96 10.60 -14.15
CA LYS A 77 -21.57 10.73 -12.72
C LYS A 77 -22.69 10.38 -11.74
N LEU A 78 -23.60 9.49 -12.14
CA LEU A 78 -24.62 8.93 -11.23
C LEU A 78 -23.99 7.90 -10.28
N ILE A 79 -22.95 7.25 -10.76
CA ILE A 79 -22.05 6.38 -9.98
C ILE A 79 -20.63 6.93 -10.09
N ASN A 80 -19.85 6.77 -9.03
CA ASN A 80 -18.53 7.38 -8.92
C ASN A 80 -17.42 6.33 -8.99
N ILE A 81 -17.75 5.07 -8.71
CA ILE A 81 -16.81 3.96 -8.71
C ILE A 81 -17.22 2.94 -9.77
N LEU A 82 -16.28 2.55 -10.62
CA LEU A 82 -16.47 1.47 -11.58
C LEU A 82 -15.45 0.36 -11.32
N ILE A 83 -15.91 -0.86 -11.10
CA ILE A 83 -15.05 -2.02 -10.82
C ILE A 83 -14.97 -2.88 -12.07
N VAL A 84 -13.78 -3.07 -12.62
CA VAL A 84 -13.62 -3.66 -13.95
C VAL A 84 -12.53 -4.73 -14.00
N THR A 85 -12.65 -5.62 -14.98
CA THR A 85 -11.55 -6.50 -15.42
C THR A 85 -10.84 -5.92 -16.64
N ASP A 86 -9.56 -6.28 -16.85
CA ASP A 86 -8.78 -5.82 -18.01
C ASP A 86 -9.44 -6.10 -19.36
N LEU A 87 -10.11 -7.26 -19.47
CA LEU A 87 -10.77 -7.67 -20.69
C LEU A 87 -12.01 -6.82 -20.97
N ALA A 88 -12.74 -6.46 -19.92
CA ALA A 88 -13.98 -5.68 -20.04
C ALA A 88 -13.73 -4.19 -20.26
N ALA A 89 -12.59 -3.67 -19.80
CA ALA A 89 -12.19 -2.28 -20.04
C ALA A 89 -11.70 -2.03 -21.48
N ARG A 90 -11.51 -3.08 -22.30
CA ARG A 90 -11.15 -2.94 -23.72
C ARG A 90 -12.40 -2.80 -24.58
N GLY A 91 -12.35 -1.89 -25.54
CA GLY A 91 -13.46 -1.65 -26.46
C GLY A 91 -14.67 -0.97 -25.82
N VAL A 92 -14.49 -0.41 -24.61
CA VAL A 92 -15.48 0.42 -23.93
C VAL A 92 -14.89 1.81 -23.79
N ASP A 93 -15.67 2.82 -24.19
CA ASP A 93 -15.28 4.22 -24.03
C ASP A 93 -15.50 4.65 -22.57
N ILE A 94 -14.43 4.58 -21.79
CA ILE A 94 -14.41 5.01 -20.38
C ILE A 94 -13.86 6.44 -20.36
N PRO A 95 -14.58 7.41 -19.76
CA PRO A 95 -14.13 8.79 -19.70
C PRO A 95 -12.83 8.93 -18.90
N LEU A 96 -12.16 10.06 -19.08
CA LEU A 96 -10.96 10.41 -18.30
C LEU A 96 -11.27 10.41 -16.79
N LEU A 97 -10.40 9.76 -16.03
CA LEU A 97 -10.59 9.49 -14.61
C LEU A 97 -9.71 10.39 -13.74
N ASP A 98 -10.19 10.64 -12.53
CA ASP A 98 -9.41 11.33 -11.50
C ASP A 98 -8.51 10.32 -10.77
N ASN A 99 -9.06 9.13 -10.48
CA ASN A 99 -8.39 8.09 -9.70
C ASN A 99 -8.44 6.73 -10.41
N VAL A 100 -7.32 6.03 -10.43
CA VAL A 100 -7.23 4.63 -10.86
C VAL A 100 -6.63 3.80 -9.73
N ILE A 101 -7.34 2.76 -9.31
CA ILE A 101 -6.92 1.84 -8.26
C ILE A 101 -6.67 0.46 -8.86
N ASN A 102 -5.44 -0.02 -8.76
CA ASN A 102 -5.09 -1.40 -9.09
C ASN A 102 -5.21 -2.25 -7.84
N PHE A 103 -6.39 -2.87 -7.64
CA PHE A 103 -6.61 -3.79 -6.52
C PHE A 103 -5.75 -5.06 -6.67
N HIS A 104 -5.72 -5.61 -7.88
CA HIS A 104 -4.80 -6.66 -8.29
C HIS A 104 -3.77 -6.10 -9.27
N PHE A 105 -2.49 -6.31 -8.99
CA PHE A 105 -1.43 -5.77 -9.83
C PHE A 105 -1.35 -6.54 -11.16
N PRO A 106 -1.20 -5.84 -12.30
CA PRO A 106 -1.16 -6.50 -13.60
C PRO A 106 0.13 -7.29 -13.81
N ALA A 107 0.03 -8.45 -14.46
CA ALA A 107 1.20 -9.31 -14.73
C ALA A 107 2.13 -8.78 -15.83
N LYS A 108 1.69 -7.82 -16.66
CA LYS A 108 2.49 -7.24 -17.75
C LYS A 108 2.60 -5.72 -17.59
N PRO A 109 3.79 -5.13 -17.74
CA PRO A 109 3.99 -3.68 -17.66
C PRO A 109 3.12 -2.88 -18.63
N LYS A 110 2.94 -3.37 -19.87
CA LYS A 110 2.08 -2.72 -20.87
C LYS A 110 0.62 -2.59 -20.41
N LEU A 111 0.10 -3.60 -19.69
CA LEU A 111 -1.25 -3.52 -19.13
C LEU A 111 -1.34 -2.45 -18.06
N PHE A 112 -0.32 -2.34 -17.20
CA PHE A 112 -0.25 -1.27 -16.20
C PHE A 112 -0.36 0.11 -16.86
N VAL A 113 0.46 0.37 -17.89
CA VAL A 113 0.43 1.64 -18.63
C VAL A 113 -0.95 1.92 -19.22
N HIS A 114 -1.62 0.91 -19.79
CA HIS A 114 -2.98 1.08 -20.31
C HIS A 114 -4.01 1.40 -19.21
N ARG A 115 -3.85 0.84 -18.01
CA ARG A 115 -4.74 1.12 -16.86
C ARG A 115 -4.54 2.55 -16.36
N VAL A 116 -3.31 2.94 -16.08
CA VAL A 116 -2.99 4.27 -15.54
C VAL A 116 -3.13 5.37 -16.59
N GLY A 117 -3.01 5.04 -17.88
CA GLY A 117 -3.26 5.98 -18.99
C GLY A 117 -4.73 6.42 -19.11
N ARG A 118 -5.65 5.81 -18.35
CA ARG A 118 -7.03 6.30 -18.18
C ARG A 118 -7.15 7.40 -17.12
N ALA A 119 -6.17 7.50 -16.23
CA ALA A 119 -6.03 8.62 -15.32
C ALA A 119 -5.20 9.74 -15.96
N ALA A 120 -5.47 10.97 -15.52
CA ALA A 120 -4.89 12.24 -15.99
C ALA A 120 -5.63 12.89 -17.17
N ARG A 121 -6.10 14.12 -16.92
CA ARG A 121 -6.61 15.06 -17.93
C ARG A 121 -5.45 15.93 -18.42
N ALA A 122 -5.56 16.44 -19.65
CA ALA A 122 -4.76 17.58 -20.07
C ALA A 122 -4.93 18.74 -19.04
N GLY A 123 -3.90 18.99 -18.24
CA GLY A 123 -3.87 20.06 -17.23
C GLY A 123 -4.32 19.70 -15.81
N ARG A 124 -4.73 18.45 -15.49
CA ARG A 124 -5.00 18.03 -14.09
C ARG A 124 -4.23 16.77 -13.69
N ARG A 125 -3.67 16.78 -12.48
CA ARG A 125 -3.01 15.60 -11.86
C ARG A 125 -4.07 14.53 -11.59
N GLY A 126 -3.89 13.34 -12.15
CA GLY A 126 -4.66 12.14 -11.78
C GLY A 126 -3.85 11.23 -10.87
N HIS A 127 -4.51 10.52 -9.96
CA HIS A 127 -3.85 9.62 -9.02
C HIS A 127 -4.00 8.16 -9.47
N ALA A 128 -2.89 7.42 -9.41
CA ALA A 128 -2.88 5.99 -9.64
C ALA A 128 -2.31 5.30 -8.40
N ILE A 129 -3.15 4.51 -7.73
CA ILE A 129 -2.83 3.76 -6.53
C ILE A 129 -2.77 2.28 -6.89
N SER A 130 -1.74 1.58 -6.43
CA SER A 130 -1.57 0.16 -6.69
C SER A 130 -1.31 -0.60 -5.41
N PHE A 131 -2.10 -1.63 -5.15
CA PHE A 131 -1.86 -2.55 -4.04
C PHE A 131 -0.91 -3.65 -4.51
N ILE A 132 0.15 -3.85 -3.74
CA ILE A 132 1.22 -4.79 -4.06
C ILE A 132 1.33 -5.79 -2.92
N SER A 133 1.01 -7.04 -3.21
CA SER A 133 1.31 -8.16 -2.32
C SER A 133 2.70 -8.74 -2.59
N THR A 134 3.17 -9.59 -1.68
CA THR A 134 4.48 -10.25 -1.76
C THR A 134 4.67 -11.03 -3.06
N ASP A 135 3.63 -11.67 -3.57
CA ASP A 135 3.63 -12.41 -4.83
C ASP A 135 3.57 -11.50 -6.07
N GLU A 136 3.13 -10.25 -5.90
CA GLU A 136 3.00 -9.26 -6.96
C GLU A 136 4.23 -8.36 -7.10
N TYR A 137 5.07 -8.29 -6.07
CA TYR A 137 6.23 -7.40 -6.01
C TYR A 137 7.23 -7.63 -7.16
N ALA A 138 7.43 -8.88 -7.60
CA ALA A 138 8.30 -9.17 -8.75
C ALA A 138 7.79 -8.53 -10.06
N TYR A 139 6.47 -8.39 -10.23
CA TYR A 139 5.89 -7.72 -11.41
C TYR A 139 6.06 -6.20 -11.32
N LEU A 140 6.08 -5.64 -10.11
CA LEU A 140 6.40 -4.23 -9.91
C LEU A 140 7.83 -3.94 -10.37
N LEU A 141 8.80 -4.78 -10.02
CA LEU A 141 10.18 -4.63 -10.49
C LEU A 141 10.28 -4.71 -12.03
N ASP A 142 9.55 -5.63 -12.66
CA ASP A 142 9.46 -5.70 -14.12
C ASP A 142 8.86 -4.42 -14.74
N LEU A 143 7.88 -3.81 -14.09
CA LEU A 143 7.32 -2.53 -14.51
C LEU A 143 8.37 -1.42 -14.48
N TYR A 144 9.11 -1.28 -13.37
CA TYR A 144 10.13 -0.24 -13.24
C TYR A 144 11.30 -0.44 -14.22
N LEU A 145 11.68 -1.69 -14.46
CA LEU A 145 12.64 -2.04 -15.51
C LEU A 145 12.12 -1.65 -16.91
N PHE A 146 10.84 -1.92 -17.20
CA PHE A 146 10.21 -1.53 -18.47
C PHE A 146 10.10 -0.01 -18.64
N LEU A 147 9.83 0.72 -17.56
CA LEU A 147 9.75 2.19 -17.57
C LEU A 147 11.14 2.86 -17.61
N GLY A 148 12.22 2.11 -17.39
CA GLY A 148 13.57 2.66 -17.28
C GLY A 148 13.76 3.53 -16.04
N ARG A 149 12.99 3.28 -14.96
CA ARG A 149 13.01 4.05 -13.70
C ARG A 149 13.39 3.16 -12.53
N SER A 150 13.87 3.78 -11.46
CA SER A 150 14.15 3.06 -10.21
C SER A 150 13.02 3.24 -9.21
N LEU A 151 12.64 2.15 -8.52
CA LEU A 151 11.67 2.19 -7.44
C LEU A 151 12.28 2.87 -6.22
N GLN A 152 11.60 3.89 -5.68
CA GLN A 152 12.04 4.61 -4.49
C GLN A 152 11.34 4.10 -3.24
N TYR A 153 12.02 4.24 -2.10
CA TYR A 153 11.52 3.85 -0.78
C TYR A 153 11.53 5.07 0.13
N PRO A 154 10.56 5.19 1.06
CA PRO A 154 10.44 6.36 1.89
C PRO A 154 11.56 6.26 2.93
N THR A 155 12.48 7.21 2.92
CA THR A 155 13.60 7.25 3.89
C THR A 155 13.38 8.39 4.90
N SER A 156 12.65 9.45 4.51
CA SER A 156 12.19 10.55 5.38
C SER A 156 11.01 11.27 4.71
N ALA A 157 10.27 12.10 5.44
CA ALA A 157 9.04 12.80 5.02
C ALA A 157 9.20 13.70 3.76
N ALA A 158 10.44 14.03 3.36
CA ALA A 158 10.76 14.88 2.22
C ALA A 158 10.41 14.30 0.83
N CYS A 159 9.94 13.05 0.74
CA CYS A 159 9.70 12.35 -0.53
C CYS A 159 8.26 12.45 -1.08
N ALA A 160 7.40 13.29 -0.50
CA ALA A 160 5.95 13.27 -0.76
C ALA A 160 5.54 13.51 -2.23
N ASP A 161 6.35 14.24 -3.02
CA ASP A 161 6.03 14.57 -4.42
C ASP A 161 6.66 13.63 -5.46
N ALA A 162 7.49 12.66 -5.04
CA ALA A 162 8.09 11.68 -5.94
C ALA A 162 7.08 10.56 -6.24
N GLY A 163 6.42 10.65 -7.39
CA GLY A 163 5.37 9.71 -7.82
C GLY A 163 5.82 8.29 -8.18
N ASP A 164 6.89 7.75 -7.58
CA ASP A 164 7.45 6.42 -7.83
C ASP A 164 7.87 5.75 -6.50
N LEU A 165 7.02 5.88 -5.49
CA LEU A 165 7.28 5.48 -4.10
C LEU A 165 6.49 4.23 -3.71
N ILE A 166 7.15 3.30 -3.01
CA ILE A 166 6.49 2.19 -2.31
C ILE A 166 6.42 2.45 -0.81
N GLY A 167 5.26 2.23 -0.18
CA GLY A 167 5.10 2.40 1.26
C GLY A 167 3.98 1.52 1.81
N THR A 168 3.79 1.51 3.12
CA THR A 168 2.68 0.79 3.77
C THR A 168 1.53 1.74 4.11
N VAL A 169 0.40 1.16 4.47
CA VAL A 169 -0.73 1.89 5.06
C VAL A 169 -0.61 1.79 6.59
N PRO A 170 -0.94 2.84 7.35
CA PRO A 170 -0.99 2.77 8.81
C PRO A 170 -1.83 1.59 9.29
N GLN A 171 -1.22 0.70 10.08
CA GLN A 171 -1.81 -0.60 10.43
C GLN A 171 -3.14 -0.44 11.17
N ARG A 172 -3.28 0.59 12.01
CA ARG A 172 -4.50 0.83 12.78
C ARG A 172 -5.72 1.01 11.87
N ARG A 173 -5.59 1.75 10.76
CA ARG A 173 -6.69 1.95 9.80
C ARG A 173 -7.09 0.63 9.16
N VAL A 174 -6.10 -0.18 8.80
CA VAL A 174 -6.33 -1.49 8.20
C VAL A 174 -7.04 -2.43 9.20
N ASP A 175 -6.62 -2.43 10.46
CA ASP A 175 -7.19 -3.28 11.51
C ASP A 175 -8.66 -2.92 11.82
N ASP A 176 -8.98 -1.62 11.88
CA ASP A 176 -10.35 -1.14 12.13
C ASP A 176 -11.31 -1.55 10.98
N GLU A 177 -10.88 -1.42 9.72
CA GLU A 177 -11.66 -1.86 8.55
C GLU A 177 -11.77 -3.39 8.47
N ASN A 178 -10.67 -4.10 8.71
CA ASN A 178 -10.65 -5.57 8.72
C ASN A 178 -11.60 -6.14 9.79
N ARG A 179 -11.70 -5.49 10.96
CA ARG A 179 -12.66 -5.87 12.00
C ARG A 179 -14.10 -5.71 11.50
N THR A 180 -14.39 -4.63 10.80
CA THR A 180 -15.71 -4.35 10.24
C THR A 180 -16.07 -5.38 9.17
N ILE A 181 -15.13 -5.70 8.27
CA ILE A 181 -15.28 -6.77 7.26
C ILE A 181 -15.50 -8.13 7.91
N ALA A 182 -14.78 -8.45 8.99
CA ALA A 182 -14.95 -9.73 9.69
C ALA A 182 -16.35 -9.85 10.33
N LEU A 183 -16.84 -8.77 10.95
CA LEU A 183 -18.20 -8.72 11.48
C LEU A 183 -19.24 -8.87 10.36
N LEU A 184 -19.03 -8.18 9.24
CA LEU A 184 -19.88 -8.25 8.06
C LEU A 184 -20.01 -9.68 7.54
N ASN A 185 -18.87 -10.37 7.37
CA ASN A 185 -18.83 -11.75 6.89
C ASN A 185 -19.47 -12.72 7.88
N SER A 186 -19.35 -12.48 9.19
CA SER A 186 -20.02 -13.31 10.20
C SER A 186 -21.54 -13.14 10.22
N THR A 187 -22.03 -12.00 9.74
CA THR A 187 -23.47 -11.68 9.73
C THR A 187 -24.13 -12.11 8.42
N ASN A 188 -23.40 -12.09 7.30
CA ASN A 188 -23.94 -12.31 5.96
C ASN A 188 -23.34 -13.55 5.29
N LEU A 189 -24.14 -14.63 5.22
CA LEU A 189 -23.74 -15.89 4.58
C LEU A 189 -23.47 -15.74 3.07
N ASP A 190 -24.23 -14.90 2.38
CA ASP A 190 -24.06 -14.67 0.94
C ASP A 190 -22.70 -14.04 0.63
N LEU A 191 -22.29 -13.04 1.40
CA LEU A 191 -20.97 -12.40 1.27
C LEU A 191 -19.83 -13.38 1.56
N GLU A 192 -19.98 -14.22 2.59
CA GLU A 192 -18.99 -15.26 2.90
C GLU A 192 -18.85 -16.26 1.73
N SER A 193 -19.97 -16.66 1.12
CA SER A 193 -19.97 -17.56 -0.03
C SER A 193 -19.31 -16.93 -1.26
N LEU A 194 -19.59 -15.65 -1.55
CA LEU A 194 -18.98 -14.89 -2.63
C LEU A 194 -17.48 -14.71 -2.41
N HIS A 195 -17.07 -14.42 -1.17
CA HIS A 195 -15.66 -14.31 -0.81
C HIS A 195 -14.90 -15.62 -1.10
N LYS A 196 -15.46 -16.78 -0.73
CA LYS A 196 -14.86 -18.10 -1.02
C LYS A 196 -14.70 -18.33 -2.53
N VAL A 197 -15.72 -18.00 -3.32
CA VAL A 197 -15.68 -18.13 -4.78
C VAL A 197 -14.63 -17.19 -5.39
N ALA A 198 -14.60 -15.93 -4.93
CA ALA A 198 -13.62 -14.94 -5.37
C ALA A 198 -12.19 -15.41 -5.09
N GLU A 199 -11.89 -15.86 -3.87
CA GLU A 199 -10.59 -16.39 -3.48
C GLU A 199 -10.17 -17.60 -4.31
N ASN A 200 -11.08 -18.56 -4.53
CA ASN A 200 -10.78 -19.72 -5.36
C ASN A 200 -10.47 -19.31 -6.80
N SER A 201 -11.26 -18.40 -7.38
CA SER A 201 -11.00 -17.87 -8.72
C SER A 201 -9.63 -17.17 -8.82
N TYR A 202 -9.23 -16.45 -7.77
CA TYR A 202 -7.95 -15.74 -7.75
C TYR A 202 -6.77 -16.70 -7.60
N LYS A 203 -6.92 -17.80 -6.86
CA LYS A 203 -5.93 -18.89 -6.85
C LYS A 203 -5.73 -19.48 -8.24
N HIS A 204 -6.82 -19.71 -8.99
CA HIS A 204 -6.72 -20.16 -10.39
C HIS A 204 -6.02 -19.14 -11.28
N TYR A 205 -6.36 -17.86 -11.17
CA TYR A 205 -5.68 -16.78 -11.88
C TYR A 205 -4.18 -16.71 -11.56
N THR A 206 -3.80 -16.84 -10.29
CA THR A 206 -2.39 -16.81 -9.86
C THR A 206 -1.57 -17.95 -10.46
N ARG A 207 -2.20 -19.09 -10.73
CA ARG A 207 -1.57 -20.25 -11.38
C ARG A 207 -1.46 -20.10 -12.90
N SER A 208 -2.41 -19.41 -13.54
CA SER A 208 -2.46 -19.27 -15.00
C SER A 208 -1.84 -17.97 -15.53
N ARG A 209 -1.63 -16.96 -14.67
CA ARG A 209 -1.03 -15.69 -15.08
C ARG A 209 0.44 -15.90 -15.54
N PRO A 210 0.90 -15.15 -16.55
CA PRO A 210 2.30 -15.18 -16.97
C PRO A 210 3.24 -14.86 -15.82
N THR A 211 4.35 -15.59 -15.71
CA THR A 211 5.37 -15.32 -14.69
C THR A 211 6.16 -14.05 -15.01
N SER A 212 6.59 -13.34 -13.97
CA SER A 212 7.56 -12.24 -14.08
C SER A 212 8.93 -12.73 -14.52
N SER A 213 9.82 -11.80 -14.88
CA SER A 213 11.18 -12.12 -15.29
C SER A 213 11.94 -12.82 -14.15
N ALA A 214 12.74 -13.83 -14.50
CA ALA A 214 13.48 -14.63 -13.51
C ALA A 214 14.48 -13.79 -12.68
N GLU A 215 14.91 -12.66 -13.23
CA GLU A 215 15.79 -11.72 -12.54
C GLU A 215 15.02 -10.87 -11.52
N SER A 216 13.85 -10.33 -11.88
CA SER A 216 12.96 -9.66 -10.92
C SER A 216 12.49 -10.59 -9.80
N VAL A 217 12.20 -11.86 -10.08
CA VAL A 217 11.88 -12.85 -9.04
C VAL A 217 13.06 -13.05 -8.07
N ARG A 218 14.30 -13.09 -8.58
CA ARG A 218 15.49 -13.20 -7.73
C ARG A 218 15.67 -11.95 -6.86
N ARG A 219 15.52 -10.75 -7.44
CA ARG A 219 15.58 -9.50 -6.67
C ARG A 219 14.49 -9.41 -5.61
N ALA A 220 13.25 -9.75 -5.97
CA ALA A 220 12.12 -9.76 -5.05
C ALA A 220 12.37 -10.66 -3.82
N LYS A 221 13.01 -11.81 -4.02
CA LYS A 221 13.37 -12.71 -2.91
C LYS A 221 14.53 -12.20 -2.06
N ALA A 222 15.45 -11.42 -2.64
CA ALA A 222 16.57 -10.82 -1.93
C ALA A 222 16.16 -9.56 -1.15
N GLU A 223 15.04 -8.93 -1.51
CA GLU A 223 14.59 -7.67 -0.94
C GLU A 223 14.06 -7.84 0.50
N THR A 224 14.90 -7.52 1.48
CA THR A 224 14.55 -7.62 2.91
C THR A 224 13.81 -6.37 3.41
N ARG A 225 13.88 -5.25 2.69
CA ARG A 225 13.25 -3.98 3.05
C ARG A 225 11.73 -4.06 3.10
N LEU A 226 11.15 -5.05 2.41
CA LEU A 226 9.71 -5.31 2.39
C LEU A 226 9.09 -5.58 3.78
N ASN A 227 9.89 -6.09 4.71
CA ASN A 227 9.39 -6.46 6.03
C ASN A 227 9.14 -5.26 6.95
N ASN A 228 9.88 -4.16 6.75
CA ASN A 228 9.85 -2.96 7.58
C ASN A 228 9.76 -1.71 6.70
N LEU A 229 8.76 -1.64 5.81
CA LEU A 229 8.49 -0.39 5.10
C LEU A 229 7.82 0.62 6.04
N PRO A 230 8.20 1.90 5.94
CA PRO A 230 7.46 2.96 6.58
C PRO A 230 6.15 3.25 5.82
N ASN A 231 5.27 3.96 6.50
CA ASN A 231 4.00 4.40 5.94
C ASN A 231 4.24 5.33 4.74
N HIS A 232 3.37 5.20 3.73
CA HIS A 232 3.44 6.05 2.55
C HIS A 232 3.10 7.50 2.92
N PRO A 233 3.91 8.51 2.54
CA PRO A 233 3.70 9.93 2.87
C PRO A 233 2.31 10.45 2.48
N ALA A 234 1.80 10.06 1.31
CA ALA A 234 0.46 10.44 0.84
C ALA A 234 -0.69 9.96 1.78
N LEU A 235 -0.42 9.00 2.67
CA LEU A 235 -1.38 8.48 3.65
C LEU A 235 -1.05 8.91 5.09
N ALA A 236 0.10 9.56 5.30
CA ALA A 236 0.58 10.02 6.59
C ALA A 236 0.05 11.43 6.93
N VAL A 237 -0.06 12.31 5.92
CA VAL A 237 -0.51 13.69 6.11
C VAL A 237 -2.03 13.73 6.33
N GLY A 238 -2.47 14.17 7.52
CA GLY A 238 -3.88 14.46 7.82
C GLY A 238 -4.49 13.67 8.97
N PHE A 239 -3.76 12.74 9.58
CA PHE A 239 -4.31 11.91 10.66
C PHE A 239 -3.49 12.10 11.93
N GLY A 240 -4.13 12.64 12.99
CA GLY A 240 -3.56 12.84 14.33
C GLY A 240 -3.17 11.54 15.07
N CYS A 241 -2.90 10.47 14.33
CA CYS A 241 -2.48 9.16 14.81
C CYS A 241 -0.95 9.02 14.86
N GLU A 242 -0.18 9.97 14.30
CA GLU A 242 1.29 9.88 14.29
C GLU A 242 1.89 9.74 15.70
N LYS A 243 1.33 10.43 16.69
CA LYS A 243 1.84 10.36 18.07
C LYS A 243 1.61 8.98 18.69
N LEU A 244 0.40 8.43 18.55
CA LEU A 244 0.05 7.13 19.13
C LEU A 244 0.76 5.97 18.42
N GLU A 245 0.98 6.09 17.09
CA GLU A 245 1.74 5.10 16.33
C GLU A 245 3.22 5.12 16.68
N ARG A 246 3.83 6.32 16.81
CA ARG A 246 5.20 6.45 17.32
C ARG A 246 5.33 5.86 18.73
N GLU A 247 4.37 6.13 19.63
CA GLU A 247 4.34 5.55 20.98
C GLU A 247 4.21 4.02 20.96
N LYS A 248 3.36 3.47 20.08
CA LYS A 248 3.25 2.01 19.86
C LYS A 248 4.57 1.43 19.37
N ASP A 249 5.24 2.07 18.41
CA ASP A 249 6.51 1.59 17.86
C ASP A 249 7.62 1.61 18.91
N ILE A 250 7.69 2.68 19.71
CA ILE A 250 8.59 2.77 20.86
C ILE A 250 8.31 1.63 21.84
N LEU A 251 7.04 1.37 22.17
CA LEU A 251 6.66 0.28 23.07
C LEU A 251 7.04 -1.10 22.50
N LEU A 252 6.75 -1.36 21.22
CA LEU A 252 7.09 -2.62 20.57
C LEU A 252 8.59 -2.85 20.52
N ALA A 253 9.36 -1.79 20.27
CA ALA A 253 10.80 -1.86 20.31
C ALA A 253 11.29 -2.14 21.75
N ASN A 254 10.72 -1.46 22.75
CA ASN A 254 10.97 -1.76 24.16
C ASN A 254 10.66 -3.23 24.53
N ILE A 255 9.57 -3.80 24.00
CA ILE A 255 9.19 -5.21 24.20
C ILE A 255 10.19 -6.16 23.52
N LYS A 256 10.58 -5.90 22.26
CA LYS A 256 11.60 -6.72 21.55
C LYS A 256 12.92 -6.75 22.30
N CYS A 257 13.27 -5.60 22.87
CA CYS A 257 14.52 -5.35 23.59
C CYS A 257 14.43 -5.74 25.07
N PHE A 258 13.23 -6.08 25.56
CA PHE A 258 13.02 -6.53 26.92
C PHE A 258 13.74 -7.85 27.15
N ARG A 259 14.59 -7.89 28.18
CA ARG A 259 15.24 -9.10 28.67
C ARG A 259 15.01 -9.16 30.17
N PRO A 260 14.34 -10.20 30.69
CA PRO A 260 14.00 -10.28 32.11
C PRO A 260 15.27 -10.34 32.98
N GLN A 261 15.18 -9.75 34.17
CA GLN A 261 16.29 -9.73 35.13
C GLN A 261 16.50 -11.10 35.79
N THR A 262 15.47 -11.94 35.80
CA THR A 262 15.54 -13.32 36.29
C THR A 262 15.15 -14.29 35.19
N THR A 263 15.73 -15.48 35.22
CA THR A 263 15.33 -16.56 34.31
C THR A 263 14.22 -17.39 34.93
N VAL A 264 13.50 -18.18 34.12
CA VAL A 264 12.43 -19.06 34.62
C VAL A 264 12.92 -20.01 35.72
N PHE A 265 14.20 -20.41 35.68
CA PHE A 265 14.86 -21.25 36.68
C PHE A 265 15.26 -20.51 37.96
N GLU A 266 15.14 -19.18 37.97
CA GLU A 266 15.36 -18.32 39.14
C GLU A 266 14.04 -17.90 39.81
N LEU A 267 12.90 -18.17 39.16
CA LEU A 267 11.57 -17.92 39.70
C LEU A 267 11.19 -19.06 40.63
N ASN A 268 10.85 -18.75 41.89
CA ASN A 268 10.44 -19.70 42.93
C ASN A 268 11.45 -20.81 43.29
N ALA A 269 12.66 -20.79 42.73
CA ALA A 269 13.72 -21.74 43.05
C ALA A 269 14.40 -21.40 44.38
N LYS A 270 14.78 -22.43 45.14
CA LYS A 270 15.55 -22.25 46.37
C LYS A 270 17.01 -22.03 46.01
N SER A 271 17.76 -21.28 46.83
CA SER A 271 19.18 -21.02 46.60
C SER A 271 20.05 -22.30 46.59
N SER A 272 19.51 -23.44 47.07
CA SER A 272 20.16 -24.75 47.00
C SER A 272 20.05 -25.43 45.63
N ASP A 273 19.12 -25.00 44.77
CA ASP A 273 18.88 -25.66 43.49
C ASP A 273 20.05 -25.41 42.55
N GLU A 274 20.61 -26.49 42.00
CA GLU A 274 21.78 -26.45 41.13
C GLU A 274 21.51 -25.60 39.87
N GLN A 275 20.30 -25.70 39.33
CA GLN A 275 19.86 -24.92 38.16
C GLN A 275 19.88 -23.41 38.44
N TRP A 276 19.46 -22.99 39.64
CA TRP A 276 19.51 -21.58 40.05
C TRP A 276 20.95 -21.07 40.13
N ARG A 277 21.85 -21.87 40.74
CA ARG A 277 23.27 -21.51 40.89
C ARG A 277 23.96 -21.35 39.53
N VAL A 278 23.73 -22.29 38.62
CA VAL A 278 24.32 -22.28 37.28
C VAL A 278 23.84 -21.07 36.48
N MET A 279 22.55 -20.75 36.55
CA MET A 279 21.99 -19.60 35.82
C MET A 279 22.52 -18.26 36.35
N LYS A 280 22.63 -18.11 37.68
CA LYS A 280 23.21 -16.91 38.31
C LYS A 280 24.70 -16.75 37.99
N ALA A 281 25.45 -17.86 37.97
CA ALA A 281 26.86 -17.85 37.58
C ALA A 281 27.06 -17.45 36.10
N LYS A 282 26.26 -18.02 35.18
CA LYS A 282 26.28 -17.65 33.76
C LYS A 282 25.90 -16.18 33.55
N ARG A 283 24.88 -15.67 34.25
CA ARG A 283 24.49 -14.26 34.17
C ARG A 283 25.62 -13.34 34.64
N ARG A 284 26.32 -13.68 35.73
CA ARG A 284 27.49 -12.92 36.21
C ARG A 284 28.59 -12.82 35.15
N VAL A 285 28.84 -13.91 34.41
CA VAL A 285 29.82 -13.93 33.32
C VAL A 285 29.37 -13.05 32.15
N HIS A 286 28.09 -13.13 31.76
CA HIS A 286 27.55 -12.40 30.61
C HIS A 286 27.07 -10.97 30.92
N GLN A 287 27.12 -10.53 32.18
CA GLN A 287 26.56 -9.26 32.64
C GLN A 287 27.07 -8.06 31.83
N LYS A 288 28.40 -7.96 31.63
CA LYS A 288 29.00 -6.89 30.83
C LYS A 288 28.46 -6.82 29.41
N LYS A 289 28.23 -7.96 28.76
CA LYS A 289 27.75 -8.04 27.38
C LYS A 289 26.24 -7.75 27.29
N ILE A 290 25.50 -8.11 28.33
CA ILE A 290 24.08 -7.75 28.48
C ILE A 290 23.95 -6.23 28.63
N ASP A 291 24.77 -5.61 29.47
CA ASP A 291 24.71 -4.16 29.71
C ASP A 291 25.18 -3.36 28.49
N GLN A 292 26.20 -3.84 27.77
CA GLN A 292 26.63 -3.26 26.48
C GLN A 292 25.55 -3.34 25.41
N ASN A 293 24.90 -4.51 25.24
CA ASN A 293 23.80 -4.63 24.29
C ASN A 293 22.61 -3.77 24.69
N LYS A 294 22.26 -3.69 25.99
CA LYS A 294 21.20 -2.80 26.48
C LYS A 294 21.51 -1.33 26.18
N ALA A 295 22.74 -0.88 26.44
CA ALA A 295 23.15 0.50 26.16
C ALA A 295 23.11 0.82 24.66
N ALA A 296 23.57 -0.09 23.80
CA ALA A 296 23.51 0.06 22.35
C ALA A 296 22.06 0.16 21.85
N THR A 297 21.19 -0.73 22.33
CA THR A 297 19.77 -0.72 21.97
C THR A 297 19.04 0.53 22.47
N VAL A 298 19.33 1.01 23.68
CA VAL A 298 18.75 2.25 24.19
C VAL A 298 19.26 3.47 23.41
N ALA A 299 20.52 3.47 22.97
CA ALA A 299 21.07 4.52 22.11
C ALA A 299 20.39 4.52 20.72
N GLU A 300 20.14 3.36 20.14
CA GLU A 300 19.41 3.20 18.87
C GLU A 300 17.96 3.70 19.00
N LEU A 301 17.28 3.38 20.10
CA LEU A 301 15.93 3.86 20.39
C LEU A 301 15.86 5.38 20.63
N LYS A 302 16.88 5.96 21.28
CA LYS A 302 16.99 7.41 21.46
C LYS A 302 17.31 8.14 20.16
N ALA A 303 18.06 7.53 19.25
CA ALA A 303 18.29 8.08 17.92
C ALA A 303 16.99 8.13 17.12
N LEU A 304 16.13 7.11 17.22
CA LEU A 304 14.80 7.08 16.61
C LEU A 304 13.82 8.10 17.22
N SER A 305 14.03 8.53 18.47
CA SER A 305 13.19 9.56 19.12
C SER A 305 13.68 10.99 18.89
N ASN A 306 14.93 11.18 18.47
CA ASN A 306 15.59 12.50 18.36
C ASN A 306 15.66 13.03 16.91
N GLU A 307 15.05 12.37 15.93
CA GLU A 307 14.74 13.03 14.65
C GLU A 307 13.68 14.11 14.93
N GLU A 308 14.15 15.27 15.35
CA GLU A 308 13.35 16.46 15.58
C GLU A 308 12.80 17.02 14.26
N ASP A 309 11.58 17.52 14.39
CA ASP A 309 10.70 18.15 13.41
C ASP A 309 11.42 19.24 12.56
N PRO A 310 11.46 19.15 11.21
CA PRO A 310 11.97 20.24 10.37
C PRO A 310 11.20 21.56 10.54
N LEU A 311 10.01 21.53 11.15
CA LEU A 311 9.15 22.71 11.31
C LEU A 311 9.55 23.64 12.47
N GLN A 312 10.54 23.29 13.30
CA GLN A 312 11.02 24.18 14.36
C GLN A 312 12.25 25.03 14.00
N GLN A 313 12.94 24.74 12.90
CA GLN A 313 14.07 25.57 12.43
C GLN A 313 13.64 26.72 11.49
N GLN A 314 12.39 26.74 11.03
CA GLN A 314 11.90 27.78 10.13
C GLN A 314 11.62 29.14 10.80
N GLN A 315 11.67 29.24 12.13
CA GLN A 315 11.37 30.49 12.86
C GLN A 315 12.60 31.34 13.22
N HIS A 316 13.82 30.95 12.82
CA HIS A 316 15.03 31.67 13.25
C HIS A 316 16.01 32.10 12.14
N VAL A 317 15.65 32.00 10.86
CA VAL A 317 16.51 32.43 9.72
C VAL A 317 15.78 33.30 8.69
N ASP A 318 14.73 34.03 9.11
CA ASP A 318 14.21 35.16 8.30
C ASP A 318 14.99 36.43 8.63
N ALA A 319 16.24 36.50 8.17
CA ALA A 319 16.93 37.78 7.97
C ALA A 319 18.05 37.61 6.93
N HIS A 320 17.91 38.37 5.84
CA HIS A 320 18.91 38.76 4.83
C HIS A 320 19.11 37.93 3.54
N VAL A 321 18.60 38.54 2.45
CA VAL A 321 19.19 38.77 1.10
C VAL A 321 18.86 37.81 -0.06
N ASN A 322 18.36 38.45 -1.12
CA ASN A 322 18.06 38.00 -2.49
C ASN A 322 19.25 37.36 -3.23
N ASP A 323 19.01 36.34 -4.05
CA ASP A 323 19.01 36.42 -5.53
C ASP A 323 18.73 35.03 -6.18
N PRO A 324 18.23 34.97 -7.43
CA PRO A 324 17.61 33.78 -7.99
C PRO A 324 18.62 32.87 -8.69
N VAL A 325 18.50 31.55 -8.47
CA VAL A 325 19.18 30.55 -9.30
C VAL A 325 18.14 29.71 -10.04
N ASP A 326 18.15 29.94 -11.35
CA ASP A 326 17.49 29.15 -12.39
C ASP A 326 18.07 27.73 -12.44
N LEU A 327 17.20 26.72 -12.44
CA LEU A 327 17.53 25.34 -12.80
C LEU A 327 16.31 24.70 -13.49
N THR A 328 16.22 25.09 -14.75
CA THR A 328 15.53 24.46 -15.87
C THR A 328 15.39 22.93 -15.81
N VAL A 329 14.14 22.50 -16.01
CA VAL A 329 13.69 21.44 -16.93
C VAL A 329 14.34 20.06 -16.78
N VAL A 330 13.60 19.12 -16.16
CA VAL A 330 13.77 17.68 -16.38
C VAL A 330 12.46 17.05 -16.84
N ASN A 331 12.32 17.00 -18.16
CA ASN A 331 11.65 16.00 -19.00
C ASN A 331 10.32 15.37 -18.53
N TYR A 332 9.22 16.11 -18.70
CA TYR A 332 7.86 15.58 -18.82
C TYR A 332 7.52 15.03 -20.23
N GLU A 333 8.42 15.18 -21.20
CA GLU A 333 8.24 14.78 -22.60
C GLU A 333 8.10 13.25 -22.78
N ILE A 334 8.81 12.43 -22.00
CA ILE A 334 8.85 10.97 -22.22
C ILE A 334 7.53 10.29 -21.79
N LEU A 335 6.88 10.78 -20.73
CA LEU A 335 5.59 10.25 -20.30
C LEU A 335 4.48 10.65 -21.28
N TYR A 336 4.56 11.86 -21.85
CA TYR A 336 3.65 12.32 -22.89
C TYR A 336 3.84 11.52 -24.18
N TYR A 337 5.08 11.25 -24.60
CA TYR A 337 5.35 10.47 -25.81
C TYR A 337 4.91 9.00 -25.72
N ILE A 338 5.06 8.36 -24.55
CA ILE A 338 4.60 6.98 -24.35
C ILE A 338 3.07 6.89 -24.31
N ILE A 339 2.39 7.87 -23.70
CA ILE A 339 0.93 7.95 -23.69
C ILE A 339 0.40 8.26 -25.11
N LEU A 340 1.02 9.20 -25.82
CA LEU A 340 0.60 9.62 -27.16
C LEU A 340 0.86 8.55 -28.23
N CYS A 341 1.99 7.83 -28.17
CA CYS A 341 2.26 6.69 -29.07
C CYS A 341 1.31 5.51 -28.84
N CYS A 342 0.79 5.31 -27.63
CA CYS A 342 -0.18 4.25 -27.36
C CYS A 342 -1.61 4.64 -27.80
N VAL A 343 -1.97 5.93 -27.77
CA VAL A 343 -3.27 6.42 -28.26
C VAL A 343 -3.33 6.43 -29.80
N MET A 344 -2.20 6.62 -30.49
CA MET A 344 -2.13 6.65 -31.96
C MET A 344 -2.04 5.27 -32.65
N LEU A 345 -1.92 4.17 -31.89
CA LEU A 345 -1.79 2.80 -32.40
C LEU A 345 -3.01 1.90 -32.11
N CYS A 346 -4.16 2.49 -31.75
CA CYS A 346 -5.44 1.80 -31.61
C CYS A 346 -6.46 2.33 -32.62
#